data_AF-A0A9X1UUR8-F1
#
_entry.id   AF-A0A9X1UUR8-F1
#
_cell.length_a   1.000
_cell.length_b   1.000
_cell.length_c   1.000
_cell.angle_alpha   90.00
_cell.angle_beta   90.00
_cell.angle_gamma   90.00
#
_symmetry.space_group_name_H-M   'P 1'
#
loop_
_entity.id
_entity.type
_entity.pdbx_description
1 polymer ?
#
loop_
_entity_poly.entity_id
_entity_poly.type
_entity_poly.pdbx_seq_one_letter_code
_entity_poly.pdbx_strand_id
1 'polypeptide(L)'
;MNDHKLTQMLLQFRTSSLFPALESDMDKRILRELQRYYLVRVNSKGDWIVTRKGEEALKIGVKKYIKAERFEARLAKEAPGLKKQKNILLTLIVVLIGLLVFMVIASPEIIVNGFAELLSAI
;
A
#
# COMPACT_ATOMS: atom_id res chain seq x y z
N MET A 1 21.29 -1.06 13.02
CA MET A 1 21.34 -2.05 11.92
C MET A 1 22.30 -1.55 10.84
N ASN A 2 23.33 -2.35 10.53
CA ASN A 2 24.36 -2.01 9.56
C ASN A 2 23.81 -2.21 8.13
N ASP A 3 23.65 -1.11 7.40
CA ASP A 3 23.06 -1.10 6.05
C ASP A 3 23.88 -1.91 5.05
N HIS A 4 25.21 -1.82 5.20
CA HIS A 4 26.15 -2.52 4.35
C HIS A 4 25.99 -4.04 4.48
N LYS A 5 25.95 -4.56 5.71
CA LYS A 5 25.82 -6.00 5.97
C LYS A 5 24.48 -6.56 5.49
N LEU A 6 23.41 -5.78 5.63
CA LEU A 6 22.07 -6.16 5.19
C LEU A 6 21.97 -6.23 3.65
N THR A 7 22.60 -5.28 2.97
CA THR A 7 22.70 -5.26 1.51
C THR A 7 23.59 -6.40 1.00
N GLN A 8 24.74 -6.64 1.64
CA GLN A 8 25.63 -7.76 1.28
C GLN A 8 24.95 -9.12 1.40
N MET A 9 24.21 -9.36 2.48
CA MET A 9 23.49 -10.63 2.65
C MET A 9 22.41 -10.80 1.57
N LEU A 10 21.68 -9.74 1.21
CA LEU A 10 20.68 -9.82 0.13
C LEU A 10 21.34 -10.05 -1.24
N LEU A 11 22.50 -9.43 -1.50
CA LEU A 11 23.28 -9.69 -2.71
C LEU A 11 23.79 -11.14 -2.77
N GLN A 12 24.19 -11.72 -1.64
CA GLN A 12 24.64 -13.11 -1.58
C GLN A 12 23.52 -14.07 -1.99
N PHE A 13 22.28 -13.83 -1.58
CA PHE A 13 21.12 -14.60 -2.04
C PHE A 13 20.76 -14.37 -3.52
N ARG A 14 21.17 -13.23 -4.09
CA ARG A 14 20.98 -12.92 -5.51
C ARG A 14 21.97 -13.67 -6.38
N THR A 15 23.22 -13.76 -5.93
CA THR A 15 24.33 -14.36 -6.69
C THR A 15 24.48 -15.85 -6.44
N SER A 16 23.96 -16.36 -5.32
CA SER A 16 24.03 -17.76 -4.94
C SER A 16 22.71 -18.25 -4.36
N SER A 17 22.33 -19.48 -4.73
CA SER A 17 21.21 -20.20 -4.11
C SER A 17 21.57 -20.80 -2.75
N LEU A 18 22.85 -20.76 -2.37
CA LEU A 18 23.35 -21.34 -1.12
C LEU A 18 22.98 -20.46 0.06
N PHE A 19 22.63 -21.13 1.16
CA PHE A 19 22.38 -20.45 2.42
C PHE A 19 23.68 -19.85 2.99
N PRO A 20 23.70 -18.57 3.39
CA PRO A 20 24.88 -17.92 3.93
C PRO A 20 25.25 -18.49 5.31
N ALA A 21 26.55 -18.57 5.61
CA ALA A 21 27.02 -18.89 6.95
C ALA A 21 26.61 -17.77 7.92
N LEU A 22 25.85 -18.12 8.96
CA LEU A 22 25.39 -17.19 9.99
C LEU A 22 26.30 -17.27 11.21
N GLU A 23 27.43 -16.57 11.16
CA GLU A 23 28.47 -16.63 12.19
C GLU A 23 28.12 -15.83 13.46
N SER A 24 27.20 -14.86 13.36
CA SER A 24 26.82 -14.01 14.47
C SER A 24 25.30 -13.93 14.69
N ASP A 25 24.89 -13.58 15.90
CA ASP A 25 23.48 -13.29 16.19
C ASP A 25 22.96 -12.07 15.42
N MET A 26 23.85 -11.17 15.02
CA MET A 26 23.51 -10.08 14.11
C MET A 26 23.10 -10.60 12.74
N ASP A 27 23.76 -11.64 12.21
CA ASP A 27 23.43 -12.23 10.91
C ASP A 27 22.07 -12.91 10.94
N LYS A 28 21.77 -13.63 12.03
CA LYS A 28 20.44 -14.21 12.26
C LYS A 28 19.36 -13.12 12.31
N ARG A 29 19.64 -11.97 12.95
CA ARG A 29 18.70 -10.83 12.99
C ARG A 29 18.49 -10.23 11.60
N ILE A 30 19.56 -10.06 10.82
CA ILE A 30 19.49 -9.55 9.44
C ILE A 30 18.64 -10.48 8.58
N LEU A 31 18.90 -11.80 8.61
CA LEU A 31 18.12 -12.77 7.85
C LEU A 31 16.63 -12.70 8.19
N ARG A 32 16.29 -12.68 9.50
CA ARG A 32 14.89 -12.53 9.94
C ARG A 32 14.26 -11.25 9.40
N GLU A 33 15.02 -10.17 9.35
CA GLU A 33 14.52 -8.89 8.83
C GLU A 33 14.28 -8.98 7.31
N LEU A 34 15.18 -9.58 6.54
CA LEU A 34 14.98 -9.84 5.11
C LEU A 34 13.76 -10.72 4.84
N GLN A 35 13.55 -11.76 5.66
CA GLN A 35 12.37 -12.63 5.56
C GLN A 35 11.07 -11.90 5.93
N ARG A 36 11.10 -11.09 7.01
CA ARG A 36 9.93 -10.35 7.51
C ARG A 36 9.37 -9.39 6.47
N TYR A 37 10.23 -8.73 5.71
CA TYR A 37 9.81 -7.83 4.61
C TYR A 37 9.71 -8.55 3.26
N TYR A 38 9.72 -9.88 3.27
CA TYR A 38 9.57 -10.71 2.07
C TYR A 38 10.59 -10.38 0.96
N LEU A 39 11.82 -10.03 1.34
CA LEU A 39 12.90 -9.71 0.40
C LEU A 39 13.59 -10.98 -0.11
N VAL A 40 13.53 -12.05 0.68
CA VAL A 40 14.02 -13.39 0.34
C VAL A 40 12.95 -14.42 0.66
N ARG A 41 12.94 -15.53 -0.08
CA ARG A 41 12.07 -16.68 0.18
C ARG A 41 12.75 -17.98 -0.21
N VAL A 42 12.21 -19.08 0.30
CA VAL A 42 12.58 -20.43 -0.13
C VAL A 42 11.60 -20.87 -1.20
N ASN A 43 12.09 -21.40 -2.33
CA ASN A 43 11.25 -21.95 -3.39
C ASN A 43 10.79 -23.40 -3.05
N SER A 44 9.99 -24.03 -3.92
CA SER A 44 9.53 -25.41 -3.71
C SER A 44 10.64 -26.46 -3.76
N LYS A 45 11.82 -26.12 -4.27
CA LYS A 45 13.01 -26.98 -4.34
C LYS A 45 13.93 -26.84 -3.13
N GLY A 46 13.63 -25.91 -2.22
CA GLY A 46 14.46 -25.62 -1.05
C GLY A 46 15.54 -24.55 -1.28
N ASP A 47 15.59 -23.92 -2.46
CA ASP A 47 16.58 -22.88 -2.75
C ASP A 47 16.15 -21.53 -2.19
N TRP A 48 17.12 -20.79 -1.65
CA TRP A 48 16.91 -19.39 -1.28
C TRP A 48 16.99 -18.51 -2.52
N ILE A 49 15.94 -17.70 -2.71
CA ILE A 49 15.84 -16.78 -3.84
C ILE A 49 15.45 -15.39 -3.35
N VAL A 50 16.02 -14.39 -4.02
CA VAL A 50 15.60 -12.99 -3.86
C VAL A 50 14.25 -12.79 -4.53
N THR A 51 13.32 -12.14 -3.83
CA THR A 51 11.99 -11.86 -4.39
C THR A 51 12.03 -10.61 -5.27
N ARG A 52 10.92 -10.32 -5.97
CA ARG A 52 10.76 -9.05 -6.68
C ARG A 52 10.96 -7.83 -5.77
N LYS A 53 10.47 -7.89 -4.52
CA LYS A 53 10.69 -6.86 -3.51
C LYS A 53 12.16 -6.74 -3.12
N GLY A 54 12.86 -7.87 -3.01
CA GLY A 54 14.30 -7.89 -2.76
C GLY A 54 15.11 -7.23 -3.89
N GLU A 55 14.77 -7.52 -5.16
CA GLU A 55 15.40 -6.87 -6.32
C GLU A 55 15.17 -5.36 -6.35
N GLU A 56 13.96 -4.92 -5.99
CA GLU A 56 13.65 -3.50 -5.87
C GLU A 56 14.40 -2.83 -4.70
N ALA A 57 14.48 -3.52 -3.57
CA ALA A 57 15.24 -3.07 -2.41
C ALA A 57 16.74 -2.90 -2.71
N LEU A 58 17.32 -3.75 -3.57
CA LEU A 58 18.71 -3.61 -4.03
C LEU A 58 18.93 -2.36 -4.90
N LYS A 59 17.92 -1.92 -5.66
CA LYS A 59 18.03 -0.72 -6.52
C LYS A 59 18.00 0.58 -5.71
N ILE A 60 17.12 0.66 -4.71
CA ILE A 60 16.93 1.90 -3.94
C ILE A 60 17.75 1.95 -2.64
N GLY A 61 18.26 0.80 -2.18
CA GLY A 61 18.94 0.62 -0.91
C GLY A 61 18.03 -0.12 0.10
N VAL A 62 18.51 -1.25 0.60
CA VAL A 62 17.66 -2.21 1.32
C VAL A 62 17.11 -1.64 2.62
N LYS A 63 17.93 -0.90 3.38
CA LYS A 63 17.47 -0.22 4.60
C LYS A 63 16.44 0.87 4.31
N LYS A 64 16.56 1.58 3.18
CA LYS A 64 15.58 2.60 2.77
C LYS A 64 14.25 1.94 2.42
N TYR A 65 14.29 0.85 1.65
CA TYR A 65 13.10 0.05 1.32
C TYR A 65 12.36 -0.43 2.57
N ILE A 66 13.09 -1.06 3.51
CA ILE A 66 12.51 -1.56 4.77
C ILE A 66 11.89 -0.43 5.60
N LYS A 67 12.52 0.75 5.63
CA LYS A 67 11.96 1.92 6.33
C LYS A 67 10.64 2.38 5.68
N ALA A 68 10.58 2.43 4.36
CA ALA A 68 9.37 2.80 3.63
C ALA A 68 8.22 1.81 3.90
N GLU A 69 8.47 0.51 3.77
CA GLU A 69 7.48 -0.53 4.07
C GLU A 69 6.99 -0.46 5.54
N ARG A 70 7.90 -0.20 6.49
CA ARG A 70 7.54 -0.02 7.90
C ARG A 70 6.65 1.20 8.11
N PHE A 71 6.91 2.29 7.38
CA PHE A 71 6.10 3.50 7.43
C PHE A 71 4.72 3.26 6.84
N GLU A 72 4.62 2.61 5.67
CA GLU A 72 3.34 2.23 5.06
C GLU A 72 2.53 1.30 5.97
N ALA A 73 3.17 0.30 6.58
CA ALA A 73 2.51 -0.59 7.53
C ALA A 73 1.98 0.15 8.77
N ARG A 74 2.70 1.19 9.23
CA ARG A 74 2.22 2.06 10.31
C ARG A 74 1.03 2.90 9.87
N LEU A 75 1.10 3.54 8.70
CA LEU A 75 -0.01 4.29 8.13
C LEU A 75 -1.25 3.41 7.96
N ALA A 76 -1.10 2.19 7.45
CA ALA A 76 -2.19 1.24 7.29
C ALA A 76 -2.81 0.83 8.64
N LYS A 77 -2.01 0.76 9.70
CA LYS A 77 -2.45 0.42 11.05
C LYS A 77 -3.10 1.61 11.78
N GLU A 78 -2.60 2.82 11.56
CA GLU A 78 -3.10 4.05 12.18
C GLU A 78 -4.35 4.58 11.46
N ALA A 79 -4.54 4.25 10.19
CA ALA A 79 -5.70 4.64 9.40
C ALA A 79 -6.49 3.44 8.84
N PRO A 80 -7.10 2.58 9.69
CA PRO A 80 -8.06 1.56 9.24
C PRO A 80 -9.32 2.22 8.61
N GLY A 81 -9.47 3.54 8.80
CA GLY A 81 -10.61 4.33 8.37
C GLY A 81 -10.63 4.76 6.91
N LEU A 82 -9.56 4.72 6.11
CA LEU A 82 -9.62 5.26 4.74
C LEU A 82 -10.56 4.47 3.81
N LYS A 83 -10.59 3.13 3.92
CA LYS A 83 -11.54 2.30 3.17
C LYS A 83 -12.97 2.52 3.67
N LYS A 84 -13.15 2.66 4.99
CA LYS A 84 -14.46 2.93 5.61
C LYS A 84 -14.97 4.33 5.22
N GLN A 85 -14.11 5.34 5.20
CA GLN A 85 -14.42 6.71 4.80
C GLN A 85 -14.74 6.82 3.32
N LYS A 86 -13.98 6.15 2.42
CA LYS A 86 -14.33 6.12 0.99
C LYS A 86 -15.69 5.49 0.74
N ASN A 87 -16.02 4.39 1.43
CA ASN A 87 -17.34 3.75 1.30
C ASN A 87 -18.45 4.64 1.88
N ILE A 88 -18.23 5.28 3.04
CA ILE A 88 -19.20 6.22 3.61
C ILE A 88 -19.44 7.41 2.68
N LEU A 89 -18.38 7.98 2.10
CA LEU A 89 -18.49 9.10 1.16
C LEU A 89 -19.25 8.69 -0.12
N LEU A 90 -18.94 7.52 -0.68
CA LEU A 90 -19.64 7.00 -1.86
C LEU A 90 -21.14 6.78 -1.55
N THR A 91 -21.47 6.16 -0.41
CA THR A 91 -22.86 5.96 0.01
C THR A 91 -23.58 7.30 0.19
N LEU A 92 -22.93 8.29 0.78
CA LEU A 92 -23.51 9.62 0.98
C LEU A 92 -23.80 10.32 -0.36
N ILE A 93 -22.91 10.20 -1.34
CA ILE A 93 -23.10 10.71 -2.71
C ILE A 93 -24.30 10.03 -3.38
N VAL A 94 -24.39 8.69 -3.30
CA VAL A 94 -25.50 7.93 -3.89
C VAL A 94 -26.85 8.34 -3.26
N VAL A 95 -26.89 8.51 -1.94
CA VAL A 95 -28.09 8.99 -1.23
C VAL A 95 -28.47 10.39 -1.68
N LEU A 96 -27.51 11.32 -1.76
CA LEU A 96 -27.76 12.70 -2.22
C LEU A 96 -28.30 12.76 -3.65
N ILE A 97 -27.71 11.99 -4.57
CA ILE A 97 -28.18 11.91 -5.95
C ILE A 97 -29.60 11.34 -5.99
N GLY A 98 -29.87 10.27 -5.24
CA GLY A 98 -31.21 9.66 -5.18
C GLY A 98 -32.26 10.64 -4.64
N LEU A 99 -31.91 11.43 -3.62
CA LEU A 99 -32.80 12.45 -3.04
C LEU A 99 -33.08 13.59 -4.02
N LEU A 100 -32.06 14.00 -4.79
CA LEU A 100 -32.18 15.04 -5.80
C LEU A 100 -33.08 14.56 -6.95
N VAL A 101 -32.89 13.34 -7.44
CA VAL A 101 -33.77 12.72 -8.45
C VAL A 101 -35.21 12.59 -7.93
N PHE A 102 -35.39 12.19 -6.67
CA PHE A 102 -36.71 12.11 -6.05
C PHE A 102 -37.40 13.48 -6.00
N MET A 103 -36.70 14.56 -5.62
CA MET A 103 -37.26 15.91 -5.65
C MET A 103 -37.67 16.35 -7.06
N VAL A 104 -36.88 16.01 -8.07
CA VAL A 104 -37.19 16.33 -9.48
C VAL A 104 -38.48 15.64 -9.94
N ILE A 105 -38.69 14.39 -9.54
CA ILE A 105 -39.87 13.61 -9.92
C ILE A 105 -41.10 14.03 -9.11
N ALA A 106 -40.93 14.28 -7.80
CA ALA A 106 -42.04 14.60 -6.90
C ALA A 106 -42.60 16.00 -7.12
N SER A 107 -41.76 16.96 -7.52
CA SER A 107 -42.16 18.37 -7.69
C SER A 107 -41.47 19.02 -8.90
N PRO A 108 -41.79 18.60 -10.13
CA PRO A 108 -41.15 19.13 -11.35
C PRO A 108 -41.40 20.63 -11.54
N GLU A 109 -42.54 21.13 -11.06
CA GLU A 109 -42.97 22.53 -11.21
C GLU A 109 -42.02 23.51 -10.50
N ILE A 110 -41.44 23.13 -9.35
CA ILE A 110 -40.52 23.99 -8.58
C ILE A 110 -39.20 24.18 -9.32
N ILE A 111 -38.72 23.13 -9.99
CA ILE A 111 -37.45 23.15 -10.72
C ILE A 111 -37.60 23.93 -12.03
N VAL A 112 -38.71 23.73 -12.75
CA VAL A 112 -38.98 24.44 -14.01
C VAL A 112 -39.16 25.93 -13.74
N ASN A 113 -39.91 26.31 -12.71
CA ASN A 113 -40.11 27.72 -12.35
C ASN A 113 -38.82 28.36 -11.83
N GLY A 114 -38.03 27.65 -11.01
CA GLY A 114 -36.74 28.14 -10.52
C GLY A 114 -35.67 28.31 -11.61
N PHE A 115 -35.62 27.40 -12.59
CA PHE A 115 -34.74 27.55 -13.76
C PHE A 115 -35.19 28.68 -14.69
N ALA A 116 -36.50 28.86 -14.88
CA ALA A 116 -37.03 29.93 -15.70
C ALA A 116 -36.71 31.31 -15.09
N GLU A 117 -36.84 31.47 -13.77
CA GLU A 117 -36.45 32.70 -13.07
C GLU A 117 -34.95 32.97 -13.21
N LEU A 118 -34.10 31.95 -13.05
CA LEU A 118 -32.64 32.10 -13.13
C LEU A 118 -32.15 32.42 -14.56
N LEU A 119 -32.81 31.88 -15.59
CA LEU A 119 -32.56 32.22 -17.00
C LEU A 119 -33.09 33.62 -17.37
N SER A 120 -34.14 34.10 -16.69
CA SER A 120 -34.65 35.47 -16.89
C SER A 120 -33.84 36.54 -16.16
N ALA A 121 -33.00 36.13 -15.21
CA ALA A 121 -32.14 37.01 -14.41
C ALA A 121 -30.70 37.16 -14.96
N ILE A 122 -30.40 36.49 -16.08
CA ILE A 122 -29.16 36.59 -16.86
C ILE A 122 -29.48 37.27 -18.19
#